data_AF-A0A2N0RSI6-F1
#
_entry.id   AF-A0A2N0RSI6-F1
#
_cell.length_a   1.000
_cell.length_b   1.000
_cell.length_c   1.000
_cell.angle_alpha   90.00
_cell.angle_beta   90.00
_cell.angle_gamma   90.00
#
_symmetry.space_group_name_H-M   'P 1'
#
loop_
_entity.id
_entity.type
_entity.pdbx_description
1 polymer ?
#
loop_
_entity_poly.entity_id
_entity_poly.type
_entity_poly.pdbx_seq_one_letter_code
_entity_poly.pdbx_strand_id
1 'polypeptide(L)'
;MNAFKEERNKIQDTLQIIACITDNTTNNDTLMSALEKTCQEKGINFTVYNNHIRCMAYIINLTAQDALSNLKVGYIESKDEILNQNKEIVDVIPKLCKLVIKILASSQR
;
A
#
# COMPACT_ATOMS: atom_id res chain seq x y z
N MET A 1 9.15 44.78 4.96
CA MET A 1 9.36 43.80 3.86
C MET A 1 10.32 42.66 4.22
N ASN A 2 11.30 42.85 5.12
CA ASN A 2 12.27 41.80 5.49
C ASN A 2 11.73 40.73 6.45
N ALA A 3 10.92 41.09 7.46
CA ALA A 3 10.38 40.13 8.43
C ALA A 3 9.47 39.05 7.81
N PHE A 4 8.57 39.44 6.90
CA PHE A 4 7.72 38.49 6.15
C PHE A 4 8.53 37.55 5.25
N LYS A 5 9.69 38.01 4.76
CA LYS A 5 10.61 37.21 3.94
C LYS A 5 11.28 36.13 4.79
N GLU A 6 11.63 36.48 6.02
CA GLU A 6 12.30 35.64 7.00
C GLU A 6 11.37 34.58 7.62
N GLU A 7 10.13 34.95 7.98
CA GLU A 7 9.13 33.99 8.44
C GLU A 7 8.73 32.99 7.34
N ARG A 8 8.54 33.46 6.11
CA ARG A 8 8.27 32.59 4.97
C ARG A 8 9.41 31.60 4.73
N ASN A 9 10.66 32.03 4.85
CA ASN A 9 11.81 31.13 4.73
C ASN A 9 11.82 30.10 5.87
N LYS A 10 11.54 30.49 7.11
CA LYS A 10 11.39 29.55 8.24
C LYS A 10 10.27 28.54 8.01
N ILE A 11 9.10 28.99 7.56
CA ILE A 11 7.96 28.12 7.23
C ILE A 11 8.35 27.14 6.10
N GLN A 12 9.06 27.62 5.09
CA GLN A 12 9.57 26.81 3.98
C GLN A 12 10.65 25.80 4.41
N ASP A 13 11.49 26.16 5.38
CA ASP A 13 12.48 25.26 5.99
C ASP A 13 11.81 24.21 6.90
N THR A 14 10.64 24.55 7.47
CA THR A 14 9.88 23.67 8.40
C THR A 14 8.93 22.72 7.64
N LEU A 15 8.38 23.13 6.50
CA LEU A 15 7.51 22.31 5.64
C LEU A 15 8.35 21.35 4.81
N GLN A 16 8.85 20.30 5.46
CA GLN A 16 9.45 19.16 4.78
C GLN A 16 8.36 18.14 4.42
N ILE A 17 8.50 17.51 3.25
CA ILE A 17 7.63 16.40 2.85
C ILE A 17 8.07 15.18 3.66
N ILE A 18 7.33 14.86 4.73
CA ILE A 18 7.66 13.74 5.62
C ILE A 18 7.42 12.40 4.93
N ALA A 19 6.27 12.26 4.27
CA ALA A 19 5.93 11.05 3.50
C ALA A 19 4.91 11.37 2.40
N CYS A 20 4.91 10.56 1.35
CA CYS A 20 3.91 10.54 0.30
C CYS A 20 3.33 9.13 0.19
N ILE A 21 2.00 9.01 0.27
CA ILE A 21 1.28 7.74 0.14
C ILE A 21 0.57 7.73 -1.21
N THR A 22 0.88 6.76 -2.07
CA THR A 22 0.21 6.61 -3.38
C THR A 22 -0.27 5.18 -3.57
N ASP A 23 -1.23 4.96 -4.48
CA ASP A 23 -1.51 3.61 -4.95
C ASP A 23 -0.27 3.01 -5.67
N ASN A 24 -0.27 1.70 -5.87
CA ASN A 24 0.89 0.95 -6.37
C ASN A 24 0.85 0.80 -7.91
N THR A 25 0.43 1.86 -8.61
CA THR A 25 0.50 1.93 -10.07
C THR A 25 1.85 2.49 -10.52
N THR A 26 2.33 2.04 -11.67
CA THR A 26 3.69 2.38 -12.17
C THR A 26 3.84 3.86 -12.54
N ASN A 27 2.75 4.57 -12.84
CA ASN A 27 2.79 6.01 -13.06
C ASN A 27 3.18 6.79 -11.79
N ASN A 28 2.87 6.25 -10.61
CA ASN A 28 3.26 6.84 -9.34
C ASN A 28 4.76 6.69 -9.08
N ASP A 29 5.41 5.65 -9.60
CA ASP A 29 6.88 5.53 -9.52
C ASP A 29 7.56 6.67 -10.31
N THR A 30 7.01 7.02 -11.48
CA THR A 30 7.47 8.17 -12.28
C THR A 30 7.21 9.49 -11.56
N LEU A 31 6.02 9.66 -10.98
CA LEU A 31 5.67 10.84 -10.19
C LEU A 31 6.62 11.02 -9.00
N MET A 32 6.91 9.96 -8.25
CA MET A 32 7.80 10.00 -7.09
C MET A 32 9.24 10.32 -7.47
N SER A 33 9.72 9.78 -8.60
CA SER A 33 11.05 10.11 -9.14
C SER A 33 11.17 11.60 -9.52
N ALA A 34 10.12 12.15 -10.15
CA ALA A 34 10.07 13.58 -10.48
C ALA A 34 9.97 14.47 -9.23
N LEU A 35 9.22 14.03 -8.22
CA LEU A 35 9.10 14.71 -6.93
C LEU A 35 10.44 14.72 -6.19
N GLU A 36 11.16 13.59 -6.15
CA GLU A 36 12.48 13.49 -5.55
C GLU A 36 13.47 14.46 -6.21
N LYS A 37 13.53 14.47 -7.54
CA LYS A 37 14.37 15.43 -8.28
C LYS A 37 14.04 16.88 -7.91
N THR A 38 12.76 17.24 -7.88
CA THR A 38 12.30 18.59 -7.54
C THR A 38 12.66 18.95 -6.09
N CYS A 39 12.58 17.99 -5.17
CA CYS A 39 12.93 18.20 -3.76
C CYS A 39 14.43 18.42 -3.59
N GLN A 40 15.26 17.59 -4.24
CA GLN A 40 16.71 17.71 -4.22
C GLN A 40 17.18 19.07 -4.77
N GLU A 41 16.60 19.53 -5.89
CA GLU A 41 16.87 20.86 -6.47
C GLU A 41 16.52 22.01 -5.51
N LYS A 42 15.59 21.77 -4.57
CA LYS A 42 15.15 22.74 -3.57
C LYS A 42 15.81 22.55 -2.19
N GLY A 43 16.74 21.61 -2.05
CA GLY A 43 17.38 21.30 -0.77
C GLY A 43 16.45 20.63 0.26
N ILE A 44 15.33 20.07 -0.19
CA ILE A 44 14.38 19.32 0.65
C ILE A 44 14.87 17.88 0.76
N ASN A 45 15.05 17.38 1.98
CA ASN A 45 15.43 16.00 2.25
C ASN A 45 14.26 15.05 2.00
N PHE A 46 14.08 14.66 0.73
CA PHE A 46 13.12 13.67 0.29
C PHE A 46 13.82 12.67 -0.61
N THR A 47 13.66 11.38 -0.33
CA THR A 47 14.02 10.32 -1.27
C THR A 47 12.84 9.39 -1.48
N VAL A 48 12.73 8.81 -2.68
CA VAL A 48 11.66 7.83 -2.94
C VAL A 48 11.76 6.69 -1.93
N TYR A 49 12.97 6.22 -1.63
CA TYR A 49 13.20 5.12 -0.71
C TYR A 49 12.70 5.39 0.73
N ASN A 50 12.92 6.61 1.26
CA ASN A 50 12.59 6.91 2.66
C ASN A 50 11.19 7.51 2.84
N ASN A 51 10.66 8.16 1.80
CA ASN A 51 9.47 8.99 1.94
C ASN A 51 8.28 8.50 1.10
N HIS A 52 8.47 7.56 0.17
CA HIS A 52 7.36 6.97 -0.57
C HIS A 52 6.82 5.72 0.13
N ILE A 53 5.54 5.75 0.49
CA ILE A 53 4.82 4.62 1.05
C ILE A 53 3.78 4.17 0.02
N ARG A 54 3.87 2.93 -0.44
CA ARG A 54 2.86 2.35 -1.33
C ARG A 54 1.61 1.99 -0.53
N CYS A 55 0.44 2.15 -1.15
CA CYS A 55 -0.85 1.91 -0.50
C CYS A 55 -0.97 0.46 -0.03
N MET A 56 -1.13 0.29 1.29
CA MET A 56 -1.23 -1.02 1.94
C MET A 56 -2.45 -1.82 1.47
N ALA A 57 -3.57 -1.15 1.16
CA ALA A 57 -4.76 -1.81 0.65
C ALA A 57 -4.50 -2.56 -0.68
N TYR A 58 -3.68 -1.97 -1.56
CA TYR A 58 -3.33 -2.62 -2.83
C TYR A 58 -2.41 -3.83 -2.61
N ILE A 59 -1.44 -3.72 -1.68
CA ILE A 59 -0.55 -4.83 -1.32
C ILE A 59 -1.38 -6.00 -0.77
N ILE A 60 -2.33 -5.74 0.12
CA ILE A 60 -3.24 -6.75 0.67
C ILE A 60 -4.04 -7.43 -0.45
N ASN A 61 -4.59 -6.64 -1.39
CA ASN A 61 -5.33 -7.19 -2.53
C ASN A 61 -4.44 -8.10 -3.40
N LEU A 62 -3.21 -7.70 -3.71
CA LEU A 62 -2.28 -8.55 -4.46
C LEU A 62 -1.93 -9.84 -3.70
N THR A 63 -1.63 -9.74 -2.40
CA THR A 63 -1.33 -10.93 -1.58
C THR A 63 -2.52 -11.87 -1.49
N ALA A 64 -3.75 -11.35 -1.40
CA ALA A 64 -4.95 -12.17 -1.41
C ALA A 64 -5.16 -12.86 -2.76
N GLN A 65 -4.99 -12.14 -3.88
CA GLN A 65 -5.09 -12.72 -5.22
C GLN A 65 -4.04 -13.80 -5.47
N ASP A 66 -2.79 -13.56 -5.06
CA ASP A 66 -1.70 -14.53 -5.17
C ASP A 66 -1.91 -15.76 -4.27
N ALA A 67 -2.41 -15.56 -3.05
CA ALA A 67 -2.80 -16.67 -2.19
C ALA A 67 -3.91 -17.50 -2.84
N LEU A 68 -4.94 -16.86 -3.40
CA LEU A 68 -6.05 -17.55 -4.06
C LEU A 68 -5.61 -18.32 -5.31
N SER A 69 -4.72 -17.75 -6.14
CA SER A 69 -4.21 -18.41 -7.35
C SER A 69 -3.36 -19.65 -7.00
N ASN A 70 -2.54 -19.57 -5.96
CA ASN A 70 -1.72 -20.68 -5.47
C ASN A 70 -2.53 -21.80 -4.82
N LEU A 71 -3.73 -21.50 -4.34
CA LEU A 71 -4.64 -22.50 -3.77
C LEU A 71 -5.33 -23.36 -4.84
N LYS A 72 -5.05 -23.17 -6.15
CA LYS A 72 -5.66 -23.89 -7.28
C LYS A 72 -7.19 -23.94 -7.21
N VAL A 73 -7.80 -22.93 -6.60
CA VAL A 73 -9.24 -22.80 -6.55
C VAL A 73 -9.66 -22.41 -7.96
N GLY A 74 -10.20 -23.37 -8.73
CA GLY A 74 -10.89 -23.07 -9.98
C GLY A 74 -12.00 -22.04 -9.72
N TYR A 75 -12.51 -21.40 -10.77
CA TYR A 75 -13.67 -20.54 -10.62
C TYR A 75 -14.81 -21.33 -9.97
N ILE A 76 -15.35 -20.81 -8.86
CA ILE A 76 -16.45 -21.43 -8.10
C ILE A 76 -17.64 -20.51 -8.26
N GLU A 77 -18.71 -21.02 -8.86
CA GLU A 77 -19.92 -20.24 -9.15
C GLU A 77 -20.83 -20.10 -7.91
N SER A 78 -20.73 -21.03 -6.95
CA SER A 78 -21.53 -20.97 -5.73
C SER A 78 -20.85 -21.57 -4.50
N LYS A 79 -21.24 -21.09 -3.31
CA LYS A 79 -20.75 -21.57 -2.02
C LYS A 79 -21.04 -23.07 -1.78
N ASP A 80 -22.06 -23.61 -2.42
CA ASP A 80 -22.50 -25.00 -2.26
C ASP A 80 -21.61 -25.99 -3.03
N GLU A 81 -20.95 -25.55 -4.11
CA GLU A 81 -20.00 -26.37 -4.87
C GLU A 81 -18.71 -26.66 -4.07
N ILE A 82 -18.32 -25.76 -3.17
CA ILE A 82 -17.08 -25.88 -2.39
C ILE A 82 -17.16 -26.99 -1.34
N LEU A 83 -18.36 -27.18 -0.76
CA LEU A 83 -18.61 -28.20 0.26
C LEU A 83 -18.57 -29.63 -0.30
N ASN A 84 -18.70 -29.77 -1.62
CA ASN A 84 -18.73 -31.06 -2.32
C ASN A 84 -17.37 -31.48 -2.92
N GLN A 85 -16.32 -30.64 -2.82
CA GLN A 85 -14.99 -30.96 -3.36
C GLN A 85 -14.04 -31.53 -2.30
N ASN A 86 -12.96 -32.16 -2.77
CA ASN A 86 -11.96 -32.90 -1.98
C ASN A 86 -11.56 -32.20 -0.66
N LYS A 87 -11.30 -33.01 0.37
CA LYS A 87 -10.93 -32.62 1.76
C LYS A 87 -9.88 -31.49 1.85
N GLU A 88 -8.99 -31.41 0.86
CA GLU A 88 -7.95 -30.38 0.76
C GLU A 88 -8.50 -28.95 0.56
N ILE A 89 -9.57 -28.79 -0.25
CA ILE A 89 -10.23 -27.49 -0.50
C ILE A 89 -11.07 -27.08 0.71
N VAL A 90 -11.71 -28.05 1.37
CA VAL A 90 -12.49 -27.84 2.59
C VAL A 90 -11.61 -27.31 3.73
N ASP A 91 -10.33 -27.70 3.79
CA ASP A 91 -9.38 -27.21 4.81
C ASP A 91 -8.78 -25.83 4.50
N VAL A 92 -8.90 -25.34 3.25
CA VAL A 92 -8.38 -24.05 2.81
C VAL A 92 -9.31 -22.89 3.20
N ILE A 93 -10.64 -23.11 3.12
CA ILE A 93 -11.64 -22.08 3.47
C ILE A 93 -11.50 -21.61 4.93
N PRO A 94 -11.40 -22.49 5.95
CA PRO A 94 -11.20 -22.05 7.34
C PRO A 94 -9.90 -21.26 7.52
N LYS A 95 -8.84 -21.58 6.79
CA LYS A 95 -7.56 -20.86 6.85
C LYS A 95 -7.68 -19.45 6.28
N LEU A 96 -8.36 -19.29 5.15
CA LEU A 96 -8.68 -17.99 4.55
C LEU A 96 -9.58 -17.14 5.46
N CYS A 97 -10.66 -17.71 6.00
CA CYS A 97 -11.52 -17.02 6.96
C CYS A 97 -10.73 -16.58 8.20
N LYS A 98 -9.84 -17.42 8.73
CA LYS A 98 -8.98 -17.08 9.86
C LYS A 98 -8.01 -15.95 9.54
N LEU A 99 -7.46 -15.91 8.32
CA LEU A 99 -6.60 -14.82 7.87
C LEU A 99 -7.38 -13.50 7.78
N VAL A 100 -8.56 -13.51 7.14
CA VAL A 100 -9.43 -12.32 7.04
C VAL A 100 -9.81 -11.81 8.42
N ILE A 101 -10.23 -12.68 9.34
CA ILE A 101 -10.55 -12.30 10.72
C ILE A 101 -9.33 -11.67 11.41
N LYS A 102 -8.13 -12.21 11.21
CA LYS A 102 -6.90 -11.64 11.78
C LYS A 102 -6.56 -10.28 11.20
N ILE A 103 -6.76 -10.07 9.89
CA ILE A 103 -6.55 -8.76 9.24
C ILE A 103 -7.55 -7.74 9.79
N LEU A 104 -8.83 -8.10 9.88
CA LEU A 104 -9.88 -7.24 10.42
C LEU A 104 -9.69 -6.92 11.91
N ALA A 105 -9.18 -7.88 12.68
CA ALA A 105 -8.86 -7.71 14.09
C ALA A 105 -7.53 -6.98 14.32
N SER A 106 -6.66 -6.91 13.30
CA SER A 106 -5.41 -6.15 13.41
C SER A 106 -5.73 -4.66 13.31
N SER A 107 -5.33 -3.90 14.32
CA SER A 107 -5.39 -2.45 14.28
C SER A 107 -4.40 -1.99 13.22
N GLN A 108 -4.89 -1.50 12.07
CA GLN A 108 -4.07 -0.88 11.01
C GLN A 108 -3.56 0.52 11.41
N ARG A 109 -3.33 0.73 12.70
CA ARG A 109 -2.86 1.99 13.27
C ARG A 109 -1.35 2.04 13.24
#